data_AF-A0A9D6D2Z0-F1
#
_entry.id   AF-A0A9D6D2Z0-F1
#
_cell.length_a   1.000
_cell.length_b   1.000
_cell.length_c   1.000
_cell.angle_alpha   90.00
_cell.angle_beta   90.00
_cell.angle_gamma   90.00
#
_symmetry.space_group_name_H-M   'P 1'
#
loop_
_entity.id
_entity.type
_entity.pdbx_description
1 polymer ?
#
loop_
_entity_poly.entity_id
_entity_poly.type
_entity_poly.pdbx_seq_one_letter_code
_entity_poly.pdbx_strand_id
1 'polypeptide(L)'
;MFSGGDYHEVRRWLWNFLTSHAKREHARAEVVLDDAGAREGTSYGARIRLGDRETPVIEFEYADVARHRGELAWCRALDER
;
A
#
# COMPACT_ATOMS: atom_id res chain seq x y z
N MET A 1 -11.01 -0.70 -21.67
CA MET A 1 -10.04 -1.69 -21.16
C MET A 1 -9.30 -0.97 -20.04
N PHE A 2 -9.57 -1.33 -18.78
CA PHE A 2 -8.95 -0.65 -17.63
C PHE A 2 -7.44 -0.92 -17.69
N SER A 3 -6.65 0.09 -18.05
CA SER A 3 -5.20 0.02 -17.90
C SER A 3 -4.94 0.13 -16.41
N GLY A 4 -4.42 -0.94 -15.82
CA GLY A 4 -4.17 -1.08 -14.39
C GLY A 4 -3.15 -0.10 -13.81
N GLY A 5 -3.05 1.14 -14.32
CA GLY A 5 -2.11 2.18 -13.91
C GLY A 5 -0.67 1.77 -14.21
N ASP A 6 0.22 2.74 -14.40
CA ASP A 6 1.64 2.40 -14.33
C ASP A 6 2.05 2.04 -12.89
N TYR A 7 3.20 1.40 -12.73
CA TYR A 7 3.72 0.97 -11.43
C TYR A 7 3.78 2.14 -10.41
N HIS A 8 4.19 3.33 -10.83
CA HIS A 8 4.27 4.49 -9.93
C HIS A 8 2.89 5.06 -9.60
N GLU A 9 1.93 5.03 -10.53
CA GLU A 9 0.53 5.37 -10.26
C GLU A 9 -0.09 4.43 -9.23
N VAL A 10 0.12 3.12 -9.38
CA VAL A 10 -0.39 2.12 -8.45
C VAL A 10 0.27 2.26 -7.08
N ARG A 11 1.58 2.51 -7.03
CA ARG A 11 2.31 2.84 -5.81
C ARG A 11 1.71 4.05 -5.09
N ARG A 12 1.45 5.13 -5.83
CA ARG A 12 0.86 6.35 -5.28
C ARG A 12 -0.53 6.10 -4.73
N TRP A 13 -1.34 5.32 -5.44
CA TRP A 13 -2.66 4.91 -4.96
C TRP A 13 -2.56 4.11 -3.66
N LEU A 14 -1.70 3.10 -3.62
CA LEU A 14 -1.50 2.25 -2.44
C LEU A 14 -1.04 3.06 -1.23
N TRP A 15 -0.09 3.98 -1.45
CA TRP A 15 0.37 4.88 -0.39
C TRP A 15 -0.77 5.75 0.17
N ASN A 16 -1.60 6.34 -0.70
CA ASN A 16 -2.75 7.13 -0.27
C ASN A 16 -3.77 6.30 0.52
N PHE A 17 -4.06 5.08 0.05
CA PHE A 17 -4.98 4.16 0.71
C PHE A 17 -4.51 3.83 2.13
N LEU A 18 -3.28 3.32 2.25
CA LEU A 18 -2.69 2.94 3.53
C LEU A 18 -2.54 4.14 4.46
N THR A 19 -2.14 5.30 3.94
CA THR A 19 -2.00 6.52 4.76
C THR A 19 -3.35 6.96 5.30
N SER A 20 -4.39 6.96 4.46
CA SER A 20 -5.74 7.32 4.90
C SER A 20 -6.25 6.38 5.99
N HIS A 21 -6.01 5.08 5.85
CA HIS A 21 -6.35 4.10 6.87
C HIS A 21 -5.56 4.32 8.17
N ALA A 22 -4.22 4.38 8.10
CA ALA A 22 -3.37 4.57 9.27
C ALA A 22 -3.69 5.86 10.05
N LYS A 23 -4.06 6.94 9.35
CA LYS A 23 -4.46 8.21 9.97
C LYS A 23 -5.80 8.16 10.70
N ARG A 24 -6.71 7.22 10.35
CA ARG A 24 -7.95 6.99 11.10
C ARG A 24 -7.67 6.37 12.46
N GLU A 25 -6.70 5.48 12.52
CA GLU A 25 -6.25 4.84 13.77
C GLU A 25 -5.39 5.78 14.62
N HIS A 26 -4.44 6.49 14.02
CA HIS A 26 -3.59 7.44 14.74
C HIS A 26 -3.08 8.58 13.85
N ALA A 27 -3.33 9.83 14.25
CA ALA A 27 -2.99 11.02 13.45
C ALA A 27 -1.48 11.18 13.14
N ARG A 28 -0.60 10.62 13.98
CA ARG A 28 0.86 10.61 13.77
C ARG A 28 1.40 9.38 13.05
N ALA A 29 0.56 8.41 12.67
CA ALA A 29 1.03 7.25 11.92
C ALA A 29 1.52 7.68 10.54
N GLU A 30 2.61 7.09 10.08
CA GLU A 30 3.23 7.35 8.78
C GLU A 30 3.37 6.04 8.02
N VAL A 31 3.04 6.05 6.73
CA VAL A 31 3.22 4.89 5.85
C VAL A 31 4.48 5.09 5.03
N VAL A 32 5.37 4.08 5.09
CA VAL A 32 6.56 4.00 4.26
C VAL A 32 6.38 2.85 3.28
N LEU A 33 6.50 3.15 1.99
CA LEU A 33 6.59 2.15 0.94
C LEU A 33 8.05 2.03 0.49
N ASP A 34 8.56 0.81 0.47
CA ASP A 34 9.82 0.41 -0.13
C ASP A 34 9.55 -0.39 -1.41
N ASP A 35 10.01 0.14 -2.54
CA ASP A 35 9.88 -0.44 -3.86
C ASP A 35 11.24 -0.59 -4.58
N ALA A 36 12.33 -0.46 -3.84
CA ALA A 36 13.67 -0.50 -4.41
C ALA A 36 14.18 -1.94 -4.63
N GLY A 37 15.13 -2.08 -5.56
CA GLY A 37 15.86 -3.33 -5.77
C GLY A 37 14.98 -4.42 -6.34
N ALA A 38 14.92 -5.59 -5.67
CA ALA A 38 14.16 -6.75 -6.17
C ALA A 38 12.64 -6.53 -6.25
N ARG A 39 12.13 -5.48 -5.59
CA ARG A 39 10.71 -5.09 -5.59
C ARG A 39 10.33 -4.22 -6.77
N GLU A 40 11.31 -3.61 -7.44
CA GLU A 40 11.05 -2.63 -8.48
C GLU A 40 10.28 -3.28 -9.65
N GLY A 41 9.09 -2.74 -9.93
CA GLY A 41 8.19 -3.25 -10.96
C GLY A 41 7.40 -4.52 -10.57
N THR A 42 7.65 -5.11 -9.39
CA THR A 42 7.05 -6.40 -8.97
C THR A 42 6.16 -6.28 -7.75
N SER A 43 6.61 -5.58 -6.71
CA SER A 43 5.91 -5.51 -5.43
C SER A 43 6.18 -4.22 -4.66
N TYR A 44 5.50 -4.03 -3.53
CA TYR A 44 5.69 -2.92 -2.60
C TYR A 44 5.79 -3.46 -1.17
N GLY A 45 6.88 -3.14 -0.48
CA GLY A 45 7.02 -3.38 0.95
C GLY A 45 6.45 -2.21 1.75
N ALA A 46 5.32 -2.39 2.41
CA ALA A 46 4.72 -1.36 3.25
C ALA A 46 5.04 -1.59 4.74
N ARG A 47 5.25 -0.50 5.47
CA ARG A 47 5.28 -0.50 6.94
C ARG A 47 4.69 0.77 7.50
N ILE A 48 4.16 0.68 8.70
CA ILE A 48 3.65 1.81 9.46
C ILE A 48 4.67 2.19 10.52
N ARG A 49 5.04 3.47 10.55
CA ARG A 49 5.85 4.08 11.60
C ARG A 49 4.98 4.91 12.53
N LEU A 50 5.20 4.78 13.83
CA LEU A 50 4.59 5.63 14.86
C LEU A 50 5.64 6.00 15.90
N GLY A 51 6.19 7.21 15.77
CA GLY A 51 7.36 7.62 16.55
C GLY A 51 8.54 6.70 16.22
N ASP A 52 9.13 6.08 17.24
CA ASP A 52 10.29 5.17 17.09
C ASP A 52 9.88 3.71 16.82
N ARG A 53 8.58 3.42 16.73
CA ARG A 53 8.06 2.07 16.49
C ARG A 53 7.72 1.89 15.02
N GLU A 54 8.05 0.72 14.49
CA GLU A 54 7.67 0.30 13.14
C GLU A 54 6.98 -1.07 13.18
N THR A 55 6.03 -1.28 12.27
CA THR A 55 5.48 -2.60 12.01
C THR A 55 6.46 -3.44 11.18
N PRO A 56 6.32 -4.78 11.20
CA PRO A 56 6.89 -5.62 10.16
C PRO A 56 6.47 -5.15 8.76
N VAL A 57 7.28 -5.48 7.76
CA VAL A 57 6.96 -5.20 6.36
C VAL A 57 5.83 -6.12 5.92
N ILE A 58 4.79 -5.52 5.34
CA ILE A 58 3.72 -6.22 4.62
C ILE A 58 3.99 -6.05 3.12
N GLU A 59 4.16 -7.17 2.43
CA GLU A 59 4.40 -7.17 0.99
C GLU A 59 3.08 -7.11 0.21
N PHE A 60 3.05 -6.28 -0.83
CA PHE A 60 1.92 -6.12 -1.75
C PHE A 60 2.40 -6.31 -3.18
N GLU A 61 1.93 -7.37 -3.85
CA GLU A 61 2.25 -7.61 -5.26
C GLU A 61 1.63 -6.55 -6.17
N TYR A 62 2.43 -5.97 -7.07
CA TYR A 62 1.98 -4.94 -7.99
C TYR A 62 0.78 -5.41 -8.82
N ALA A 63 0.86 -6.61 -9.38
CA ALA A 63 -0.19 -7.15 -10.23
C ALA A 63 -1.53 -7.25 -9.48
N ASP A 64 -1.51 -7.62 -8.21
CA ASP A 64 -2.72 -7.74 -7.39
C ASP A 64 -3.29 -6.37 -7.03
N VAL A 65 -2.46 -5.43 -6.59
CA VAL A 65 -2.91 -4.06 -6.29
C VAL A 65 -3.44 -3.38 -7.56
N ALA A 66 -2.73 -3.53 -8.68
CA ALA A 66 -3.12 -2.97 -9.97
C ALA A 66 -4.50 -3.51 -10.39
N ARG A 67 -4.74 -4.81 -10.22
CA ARG A 67 -5.99 -5.47 -10.57
C ARG A 67 -7.14 -5.04 -9.67
N HIS A 68 -6.93 -4.96 -8.35
CA HIS A 68 -8.02 -4.88 -7.37
C HIS A 68 -8.25 -3.51 -6.73
N ARG A 69 -7.40 -2.49 -6.96
CA ARG A 69 -7.54 -1.17 -6.32
C ARG A 69 -8.88 -0.44 -6.56
N GLY A 70 -9.68 -0.87 -7.53
CA GLY A 70 -11.04 -0.36 -7.79
C GLY A 70 -12.15 -1.18 -7.14
N GLU A 71 -11.82 -2.32 -6.53
CA GLU A 71 -12.77 -3.29 -5.99
C GLU A 71 -12.96 -3.06 -4.49
N LEU A 72 -14.13 -2.54 -4.11
CA LEU A 72 -14.49 -2.23 -2.72
C LEU A 72 -14.34 -3.43 -1.77
N ALA A 73 -14.62 -4.65 -2.25
CA ALA A 73 -14.49 -5.87 -1.45
C ALA A 73 -13.03 -6.19 -1.10
N TRP A 74 -12.12 -6.01 -2.07
CA TRP A 74 -10.69 -6.19 -1.83
C TRP A 74 -10.14 -5.11 -0.89
N CYS A 75 -10.55 -3.85 -1.08
CA CYS A 75 -10.17 -2.77 -0.16
C CYS A 75 -10.64 -3.04 1.28
N ARG A 76 -11.84 -3.59 1.49
CA ARG A 76 -12.32 -3.98 2.83
C ARG A 76 -11.53 -5.14 3.44
N ALA A 77 -11.21 -6.16 2.64
CA ALA A 77 -10.35 -7.25 3.11
C ALA A 77 -8.93 -6.77 3.46
N LEU A 78 -8.44 -5.72 2.79
CA LEU A 78 -7.18 -5.05 3.13
C LEU A 78 -7.27 -4.27 4.44
N ASP A 79 -8.42 -3.67 4.72
CA ASP A 79 -8.72 -2.90 5.94
C ASP A 79 -8.70 -3.78 7.20
N GLU A 80 -9.04 -5.06 7.06
CA GLU A 80 -9.09 -6.05 8.15
C GLU A 80 -7.73 -6.72 8.45
N ARG A 81 -6.69 -6.45 7.64
CA ARG A 81 -5.34 -7.02 7.78
C ARG A 81 -4.40 -6.13 8.57
#